data_AF-A0A6M3LVD9-F1
#
_entry.id   AF-A0A6M3LVD9-F1
#
_cell.length_a   1.000
_cell.length_b   1.000
_cell.length_c   1.000
_cell.angle_alpha   90.00
_cell.angle_beta   90.00
_cell.angle_gamma   90.00
#
_symmetry.space_group_name_H-M   'P 1'
#
loop_
_entity.id
_entity.type
_entity.pdbx_description
1 polymer ?
#
loop_
_entity_poly.entity_id
_entity_poly.type
_entity_poly.pdbx_seq_one_letter_code
_entity_poly.pdbx_strand_id
1 'polypeptide(L)'
;MGLSGGSHKKERAYDFVWGEAVRVRMKLAEHNVKATICGSLRRGKKVVGDVDLVVAEPLGLAINCIVSDCIKDEVPCESVNSGPKSVDLLINDIQFNIIASSEESWGAATLYLTGSKLFNILMRGRAKKEGYKLNRYGVWHGEELIAGRSEEQIFKCLGMEVVEPRDREIKPNAKYSFPR
;
A
#
# COMPACT_ATOMS: atom_id res chain seq x y z
N MET A 1 8.97 -6.54 -32.35
CA MET A 1 9.82 -5.47 -31.80
C MET A 1 9.29 -5.16 -30.40
N GLY A 2 9.94 -5.71 -29.37
CA GLY A 2 9.51 -5.52 -27.98
C GLY A 2 10.07 -4.21 -27.44
N LEU A 3 9.21 -3.27 -27.08
CA LEU A 3 9.61 -2.12 -26.29
C LEU A 3 9.81 -2.60 -24.85
N SER A 4 11.08 -2.80 -24.49
CA SER A 4 11.52 -2.87 -23.10
C SER A 4 11.32 -1.49 -22.45
N GLY A 5 10.10 -1.21 -22.00
CA GLY A 5 9.78 -0.02 -21.21
C GLY A 5 10.30 -0.19 -19.79
N GLY A 6 11.60 -0.03 -19.60
CA GLY A 6 12.16 0.22 -18.28
C GLY A 6 11.63 1.57 -17.80
N SER A 7 10.59 1.56 -16.96
CA SER A 7 10.17 2.73 -16.19
C SER A 7 11.34 3.12 -15.28
N HIS A 8 12.15 4.07 -15.74
CA HIS A 8 13.10 4.74 -14.87
C HIS A 8 12.28 5.56 -13.87
N LYS A 9 11.97 4.97 -12.70
CA LYS A 9 11.36 5.69 -11.60
C LYS A 9 12.24 6.88 -11.26
N LYS A 10 11.80 8.07 -11.64
CA LYS A 10 12.48 9.32 -11.29
C LYS A 10 12.29 9.52 -9.79
N GLU A 11 13.38 9.38 -9.07
CA GLU A 11 13.43 9.68 -7.65
C GLU A 11 13.15 11.17 -7.41
N ARG A 12 12.29 11.47 -6.43
CA ARG A 12 11.83 12.82 -6.08
C ARG A 12 11.98 13.08 -4.59
N ALA A 13 12.00 14.37 -4.24
CA ALA A 13 12.02 14.82 -2.85
C ALA A 13 10.75 14.35 -2.12
N TYR A 14 10.92 13.86 -0.88
CA TYR A 14 9.84 13.33 -0.06
C TYR A 14 8.65 14.30 0.05
N ASP A 15 8.91 15.57 0.38
CA ASP A 15 7.84 16.55 0.64
C ASP A 15 6.95 16.80 -0.58
N PHE A 16 7.54 16.79 -1.78
CA PHE A 16 6.78 16.95 -3.03
C PHE A 16 5.85 15.75 -3.26
N VAL A 17 6.38 14.53 -3.14
CA VAL A 17 5.60 13.30 -3.34
C VAL A 17 4.55 13.13 -2.24
N TRP A 18 4.88 13.49 -1.01
CA TRP A 18 3.94 13.49 0.12
C TRP A 18 2.81 14.49 -0.09
N GLY A 19 3.11 15.69 -0.58
CA GLY A 19 2.10 16.70 -0.93
C GLY A 19 1.09 16.17 -1.95
N GLU A 20 1.55 15.56 -3.04
CA GLU A 20 0.67 14.96 -4.04
C GLU A 20 -0.14 13.78 -3.48
N ALA A 21 0.46 12.92 -2.66
CA ALA A 21 -0.24 11.83 -2.01
C ALA A 21 -1.34 12.33 -1.05
N VAL A 22 -1.07 13.40 -0.30
CA VAL A 22 -2.04 14.04 0.59
C VAL A 22 -3.16 14.72 -0.19
N ARG A 23 -2.86 15.44 -1.27
CA ARG A 23 -3.86 16.04 -2.16
C ARG A 23 -4.86 15.00 -2.66
N VAL A 24 -4.35 13.91 -3.24
CA VAL A 24 -5.17 12.79 -3.72
C VAL A 24 -6.00 12.17 -2.59
N ARG A 25 -5.38 11.93 -1.42
CA ARG A 25 -6.09 11.35 -0.27
C ARG A 25 -7.20 12.27 0.27
N MET A 26 -6.95 13.57 0.37
CA MET A 26 -7.96 14.54 0.83
C MET A 26 -9.12 14.59 -0.14
N LYS A 27 -8.83 14.56 -1.45
CA LYS A 27 -9.87 14.52 -2.46
C LYS A 27 -10.77 13.29 -2.34
N LEU A 28 -10.18 12.12 -2.15
CA LEU A 28 -10.93 10.90 -1.90
C LEU A 28 -11.82 11.03 -0.65
N ALA A 29 -11.32 11.66 0.41
CA ALA A 29 -12.09 11.89 1.63
C ALA A 29 -13.29 12.82 1.42
N GLU A 30 -13.18 13.88 0.59
CA GLU A 30 -14.31 14.75 0.21
C GLU A 30 -15.45 13.96 -0.45
N HIS A 31 -15.13 12.84 -1.10
CA HIS A 31 -16.08 11.94 -1.74
C HIS A 31 -16.43 10.71 -0.88
N ASN A 32 -16.13 10.74 0.42
CA ASN A 32 -16.34 9.62 1.36
C ASN A 32 -15.61 8.32 0.97
N VAL A 33 -14.54 8.41 0.19
CA VAL A 33 -13.69 7.26 -0.14
C VAL A 33 -12.55 7.20 0.89
N LYS A 34 -12.61 6.21 1.78
CA LYS A 34 -11.52 5.93 2.71
C LYS A 34 -10.24 5.59 1.93
N ALA A 35 -9.12 6.21 2.30
CA ALA A 35 -7.82 5.92 1.70
C ALA A 35 -6.67 6.04 2.71
N THR A 36 -5.64 5.20 2.53
CA THR A 36 -4.41 5.17 3.34
C THR A 36 -3.18 5.20 2.44
N ILE A 37 -2.33 6.21 2.64
CA ILE A 37 -1.00 6.29 2.04
C ILE A 37 -0.12 5.21 2.67
N CYS A 38 0.50 4.38 1.82
CA CYS A 38 1.30 3.23 2.21
C CYS A 38 2.73 3.37 1.65
N GLY A 39 3.36 2.24 1.33
CA GLY A 39 4.61 2.25 0.61
C GLY A 39 5.77 2.86 1.36
N SER A 40 6.75 3.31 0.59
CA SER A 40 7.94 3.97 1.10
C SER A 40 7.65 5.33 1.75
N LEU A 41 6.58 6.03 1.32
CA LEU A 41 6.10 7.26 1.97
C LEU A 41 5.71 7.02 3.42
N ARG A 42 4.89 6.00 3.70
CA ARG A 42 4.46 5.67 5.07
C ARG A 42 5.62 5.20 5.95
N ARG A 43 6.67 4.64 5.36
CA ARG A 43 7.91 4.26 6.07
C ARG A 43 8.90 5.41 6.25
N GLY A 44 8.63 6.59 5.68
CA GLY A 44 9.48 7.77 5.82
C GLY A 44 10.81 7.70 5.08
N LYS A 45 10.88 7.03 3.92
CA LYS A 45 12.10 7.05 3.09
C LYS A 45 12.40 8.48 2.62
N LYS A 46 13.68 8.89 2.69
CA LYS A 46 14.13 10.23 2.26
C LYS A 46 13.87 10.54 0.78
N VAL A 47 13.89 9.50 -0.05
CA VAL A 47 13.70 9.60 -1.50
C VAL A 47 12.68 8.56 -1.92
N VAL A 48 11.71 9.01 -2.71
CA VAL A 48 10.52 8.24 -3.06
C VAL A 48 10.29 8.33 -4.57
N GLY A 49 10.00 7.19 -5.20
CA GLY A 49 9.76 7.08 -6.65
C GLY A 49 8.29 6.95 -7.04
N ASP A 50 7.43 6.53 -6.11
CA ASP A 50 6.00 6.26 -6.32
C ASP A 50 5.16 6.50 -5.06
N VAL A 51 3.85 6.59 -5.26
CA VAL A 51 2.86 6.63 -4.19
C VAL A 51 2.12 5.31 -4.18
N ASP A 52 2.11 4.62 -3.04
CA ASP A 52 1.27 3.44 -2.86
C ASP A 52 0.02 3.80 -2.03
N LEU A 53 -1.17 3.45 -2.50
CA LEU A 53 -2.44 3.81 -1.86
C LEU A 53 -3.37 2.61 -1.72
N VAL A 54 -3.91 2.40 -0.51
CA VAL A 54 -5.06 1.54 -0.30
C VAL A 54 -6.31 2.40 -0.28
N VAL A 55 -7.32 2.05 -1.07
CA VAL A 55 -8.63 2.71 -1.12
C VAL A 55 -9.76 1.75 -0.79
N ALA A 56 -10.87 2.26 -0.27
CA ALA A 56 -12.07 1.47 -0.09
C ALA A 56 -12.63 1.02 -1.43
N GLU A 57 -13.19 -0.19 -1.44
CA GLU A 57 -14.00 -0.64 -2.57
C GLU A 57 -15.29 0.18 -2.69
N PRO A 58 -15.81 0.38 -3.92
CA PRO A 58 -15.28 -0.10 -5.19
C PRO A 58 -14.18 0.78 -5.78
N LEU A 59 -13.20 0.17 -6.46
CA LEU A 59 -12.06 0.88 -7.06
C LEU A 59 -12.49 1.97 -8.06
N GLY A 60 -13.54 1.72 -8.84
CA GLY A 60 -14.03 2.67 -9.86
C GLY A 60 -14.45 4.02 -9.28
N LEU A 61 -15.00 4.05 -8.06
CA LEU A 61 -15.34 5.30 -7.40
C LEU A 61 -14.08 6.12 -7.10
N ALA A 62 -13.04 5.48 -6.55
CA ALA A 62 -11.76 6.14 -6.27
C ALA A 62 -11.11 6.67 -7.57
N ILE A 63 -11.09 5.88 -8.64
CA ILE A 63 -10.56 6.28 -9.95
C ILE A 63 -11.29 7.52 -10.46
N ASN A 64 -12.63 7.49 -10.47
CA ASN A 64 -13.44 8.60 -10.97
C ASN A 64 -13.18 9.90 -10.18
N CYS A 65 -13.07 9.81 -8.85
CA CYS A 65 -12.73 10.95 -8.00
C CYS A 65 -11.36 11.54 -8.35
N ILE A 66 -10.33 10.69 -8.48
CA ILE A 66 -8.96 11.12 -8.76
C ILE A 66 -8.86 11.75 -10.15
N VAL A 67 -9.41 11.10 -11.17
CA VAL A 67 -9.35 11.58 -12.56
C VAL A 67 -10.13 12.88 -12.71
N SER A 68 -11.32 12.99 -12.12
CA SER A 68 -12.12 14.22 -12.16
C SER A 68 -11.41 15.41 -11.51
N ASP A 69 -10.74 15.17 -10.38
CA ASP A 69 -9.92 16.18 -9.69
C ASP A 69 -8.73 16.63 -10.53
N CYS A 70 -8.00 15.68 -11.11
CA CYS A 70 -6.87 16.01 -11.98
C CYS A 70 -7.30 16.81 -13.21
N ILE A 71 -8.44 16.46 -13.84
CA ILE A 71 -9.00 17.22 -14.96
C ILE A 71 -9.34 18.65 -14.53
N LYS A 72 -9.99 18.81 -13.37
CA LYS A 72 -10.42 20.11 -12.86
C LYS A 72 -9.22 21.03 -12.58
N ASP A 73 -8.15 20.48 -12.01
CA ASP A 73 -6.96 21.23 -11.61
C ASP A 73 -5.89 21.27 -12.72
N GLU A 74 -6.21 20.81 -13.93
CA GLU A 74 -5.31 20.73 -15.09
C GLU A 74 -4.01 19.95 -14.81
N VAL A 75 -4.09 18.95 -13.92
CA VAL A 75 -2.98 18.06 -13.59
C VAL A 75 -2.95 16.88 -14.57
N PRO A 76 -1.82 16.61 -15.25
CA PRO A 76 -1.69 15.44 -16.12
C PRO A 76 -1.97 14.15 -15.35
N CYS A 77 -2.90 13.34 -15.87
CA CYS A 77 -3.29 12.06 -15.29
C CYS A 77 -3.55 11.04 -16.40
N GLU A 78 -2.81 9.94 -16.42
CA GLU A 78 -3.02 8.83 -17.36
C GLU A 78 -3.06 7.49 -16.63
N SER A 79 -3.82 6.53 -17.18
CA SER A 79 -3.84 5.16 -16.68
C SER A 79 -2.73 4.36 -17.35
N VAL A 80 -1.84 3.77 -16.56
CA VAL A 80 -0.73 2.93 -17.03
C VAL A 80 -1.15 1.45 -17.09
N ASN A 81 -1.75 0.95 -16.00
CA ASN A 81 -2.28 -0.40 -15.91
C ASN A 81 -3.61 -0.39 -15.16
N SER A 82 -4.56 -1.25 -15.54
CA SER A 82 -5.86 -1.31 -14.87
C SER A 82 -6.34 -2.75 -14.73
N GLY A 83 -6.91 -3.06 -13.58
CA GLY A 83 -7.53 -4.35 -13.28
C GLY A 83 -8.63 -4.22 -12.21
N PRO A 84 -9.32 -5.32 -11.88
CA PRO A 84 -10.53 -5.25 -11.05
C PRO A 84 -10.32 -4.74 -9.62
N LYS A 85 -9.11 -4.88 -9.07
CA LYS A 85 -8.77 -4.53 -7.67
C LYS A 85 -7.51 -3.66 -7.55
N SER A 86 -6.94 -3.23 -8.66
CA SER A 86 -5.77 -2.35 -8.69
C SER A 86 -5.67 -1.56 -9.98
N VAL A 87 -5.11 -0.37 -9.90
CA VAL A 87 -4.82 0.52 -11.03
C VAL A 87 -3.52 1.24 -10.75
N ASP A 88 -2.72 1.43 -11.80
CA ASP A 88 -1.56 2.30 -11.78
C ASP A 88 -1.92 3.58 -12.55
N LEU A 89 -1.90 4.73 -11.88
CA LEU A 89 -2.09 6.03 -12.50
C LEU A 89 -0.76 6.79 -12.52
N LEU A 90 -0.45 7.48 -13.61
CA LEU A 90 0.63 8.46 -13.64
C LEU A 90 0.00 9.84 -13.45
N ILE A 91 0.24 10.47 -12.31
CA ILE A 91 -0.32 11.76 -11.93
C ILE A 91 0.84 12.73 -11.72
N ASN A 92 0.90 13.81 -12.52
CA ASN A 92 1.99 14.78 -12.44
C ASN A 92 3.39 14.12 -12.50
N ASP A 93 3.56 13.19 -13.44
CA ASP A 93 4.72 12.30 -13.62
C ASP A 93 5.05 11.36 -12.43
N ILE A 94 4.22 11.31 -11.39
CA ILE A 94 4.38 10.39 -10.26
C ILE A 94 3.49 9.18 -10.46
N GLN A 95 4.06 7.98 -10.32
CA GLN A 95 3.29 6.74 -10.37
C GLN A 95 2.54 6.53 -9.05
N PHE A 96 1.22 6.39 -9.12
CA PHE A 96 0.34 6.01 -8.03
C PHE A 96 -0.11 4.56 -8.23
N ASN A 97 0.38 3.66 -7.37
CA ASN A 97 -0.05 2.27 -7.31
C ASN A 97 -1.24 2.18 -6.35
N ILE A 98 -2.44 2.07 -6.89
CA ILE A 98 -3.68 2.09 -6.10
C ILE A 98 -4.26 0.69 -6.04
N ILE A 99 -4.57 0.22 -4.84
CA ILE A 99 -5.29 -1.03 -4.64
C ILE A 99 -6.58 -0.80 -3.88
N ALA A 100 -7.66 -1.48 -4.28
CA ALA A 100 -8.89 -1.49 -3.51
C ALA A 100 -8.89 -2.62 -2.47
N SER A 101 -9.54 -2.38 -1.33
CA SER A 101 -9.68 -3.35 -0.26
C SER A 101 -11.04 -3.22 0.44
N SER A 102 -11.59 -4.37 0.87
CA SER A 102 -12.74 -4.42 1.75
C SER A 102 -12.38 -3.96 3.17
N GLU A 103 -13.38 -3.69 3.99
CA GLU A 103 -13.18 -3.35 5.40
C GLU A 103 -12.50 -4.49 6.18
N GLU A 104 -12.87 -5.74 5.89
CA GLU A 104 -12.32 -6.94 6.54
C GLU A 104 -10.85 -7.19 6.20
N SER A 105 -10.40 -6.74 5.03
CA SER A 105 -9.02 -6.87 4.56
C SER A 105 -8.17 -5.61 4.78
N TRP A 106 -8.74 -4.54 5.34
CA TRP A 106 -8.13 -3.22 5.33
C TRP A 106 -6.73 -3.17 5.96
N GLY A 107 -6.58 -3.77 7.14
CA GLY A 107 -5.32 -3.88 7.86
C GLY A 107 -4.31 -4.75 7.10
N ALA A 108 -4.74 -5.87 6.52
CA ALA A 108 -3.87 -6.75 5.75
C ALA A 108 -3.38 -6.10 4.45
N ALA A 109 -4.24 -5.37 3.74
CA ALA A 109 -3.87 -4.60 2.56
C ALA A 109 -2.92 -3.46 2.92
N THR A 110 -3.20 -2.74 4.01
CA THR A 110 -2.33 -1.68 4.53
C THR A 110 -0.96 -2.22 4.90
N LEU A 111 -0.88 -3.33 5.64
CA LEU A 111 0.37 -4.00 6.00
C LEU A 111 1.15 -4.41 4.75
N TYR A 112 0.47 -5.12 3.83
CA TYR A 112 1.06 -5.59 2.58
C TYR A 112 1.64 -4.46 1.75
N LEU A 113 0.88 -3.39 1.56
CA LEU A 113 1.30 -2.28 0.72
C LEU A 113 2.27 -1.33 1.43
N THR A 114 2.25 -1.26 2.76
CA THR A 114 3.28 -0.55 3.55
C THR A 114 4.63 -1.23 3.44
N GLY A 115 4.67 -2.57 3.45
CA GLY A 115 5.93 -3.32 3.36
C GLY A 115 6.88 -3.02 4.52
N SER A 116 8.20 -3.09 4.34
CA SER A 116 8.94 -3.35 3.08
C SER A 116 8.76 -4.78 2.52
N LYS A 117 9.31 -5.08 1.34
CA LYS A 117 9.25 -6.44 0.74
C LYS A 117 9.79 -7.51 1.68
N LEU A 118 10.94 -7.26 2.31
CA LEU A 118 11.55 -8.19 3.26
C LEU A 118 10.73 -8.31 4.54
N PHE A 119 10.19 -7.20 5.06
CA PHE A 119 9.28 -7.23 6.20
C PHE A 119 8.04 -8.09 5.91
N ASN A 120 7.42 -7.94 4.74
CA ASN A 120 6.30 -8.78 4.30
C ASN A 120 6.66 -10.26 4.22
N ILE A 121 7.87 -10.61 3.76
CA ILE A 121 8.36 -12.00 3.73
C ILE A 121 8.47 -12.53 5.16
N LEU A 122 9.03 -11.76 6.09
CA LEU A 122 9.16 -12.15 7.49
C LEU A 122 7.80 -12.33 8.18
N MET A 123 6.85 -11.41 7.96
CA MET A 123 5.49 -11.51 8.49
C MET A 123 4.79 -12.80 8.02
N ARG A 124 4.91 -13.14 6.72
CA ARG A 124 4.39 -14.41 6.20
C ARG A 124 5.12 -15.63 6.77
N GLY A 125 6.43 -15.53 6.95
CA GLY A 125 7.23 -16.58 7.58
C GLY A 125 6.80 -16.83 9.04
N ARG A 126 6.50 -15.76 9.79
CA ARG A 126 5.96 -15.84 11.14
C ARG A 126 4.58 -16.47 11.16
N ALA A 127 3.65 -15.99 10.32
CA ALA A 127 2.32 -16.59 10.18
C ALA A 127 2.39 -18.09 9.90
N LYS A 128 3.26 -18.51 8.97
CA LYS A 128 3.45 -19.93 8.65
C LYS A 128 3.95 -20.76 9.84
N LYS A 129 4.83 -20.21 10.69
CA LYS A 129 5.31 -20.89 11.90
C LYS A 129 4.19 -21.10 12.93
N GLU A 130 3.23 -20.19 12.98
CA GLU A 130 2.03 -20.28 13.84
C GLU A 130 0.88 -21.09 13.19
N GLY A 131 1.12 -21.76 12.05
CA GLY A 131 0.09 -22.55 11.36
C GLY A 131 -0.88 -21.73 10.49
N TYR A 132 -0.60 -20.45 10.26
CA TYR A 132 -1.46 -19.54 9.50
C TYR A 132 -0.91 -19.18 8.12
N LYS A 133 -1.80 -18.72 7.24
CA LYS A 133 -1.47 -18.10 5.95
C LYS A 133 -1.75 -16.60 6.02
N LEU A 134 -0.73 -15.76 5.87
CA LEU A 134 -0.90 -14.32 5.73
C LEU A 134 -0.77 -13.90 4.25
N ASN A 135 -1.75 -13.15 3.75
CA ASN A 135 -1.75 -12.52 2.43
C ASN A 135 -2.32 -11.08 2.51
N ARG A 136 -2.50 -10.41 1.37
CA ARG A 136 -3.04 -9.03 1.32
C ARG A 136 -4.52 -8.91 1.74
N TYR A 137 -5.21 -10.03 1.96
CA TYR A 137 -6.62 -10.08 2.34
C TYR A 137 -6.82 -10.45 3.81
N GLY A 138 -5.80 -10.99 4.49
CA GLY A 138 -5.89 -11.37 5.89
C GLY A 138 -4.89 -12.42 6.32
N VAL A 139 -4.97 -12.78 7.60
CA VAL A 139 -4.43 -13.99 8.21
C VAL A 139 -5.53 -15.04 8.20
N TRP A 140 -5.19 -16.24 7.74
CA TRP A 140 -6.13 -17.33 7.51
C TRP A 140 -5.67 -18.61 8.21
N HIS A 141 -6.63 -19.35 8.76
CA HIS A 141 -6.45 -20.73 9.20
C HIS A 141 -7.35 -21.64 8.35
N GLY A 142 -6.74 -22.35 7.40
CA GLY A 142 -7.52 -22.99 6.33
C GLY A 142 -8.26 -21.94 5.49
N GLU A 143 -9.60 -22.01 5.49
CA GLU A 143 -10.50 -21.07 4.81
C GLU A 143 -11.07 -19.99 5.73
N GLU A 144 -10.78 -20.06 7.04
CA GLU A 144 -11.28 -19.12 8.03
C GLU A 144 -10.40 -17.85 8.10
N LEU A 145 -11.02 -16.67 7.96
CA LEU A 145 -10.35 -15.38 8.16
C LEU A 145 -10.29 -15.07 9.66
N ILE A 146 -9.09 -15.09 10.23
CA ILE A 146 -8.88 -14.91 11.68
C ILE A 146 -8.44 -13.50 12.06
N ALA A 147 -7.81 -12.76 11.14
CA ALA A 147 -7.46 -11.35 11.33
C ALA A 147 -7.28 -10.65 9.97
N GLY A 148 -7.63 -9.38 9.87
CA GLY A 148 -7.43 -8.64 8.62
C GLY A 148 -7.87 -7.19 8.65
N ARG A 149 -8.79 -6.84 9.55
CA ARG A 149 -9.42 -5.52 9.62
C ARG A 149 -8.44 -4.42 10.04
N SER A 150 -7.48 -4.73 10.90
CA SER A 150 -6.45 -3.78 11.35
C SER A 150 -5.06 -4.43 11.42
N GLU A 151 -4.01 -3.61 11.37
CA GLU A 151 -2.64 -4.12 11.50
C GLU A 151 -2.43 -4.70 12.91
N GLU A 152 -2.98 -4.05 13.94
CA GLU A 152 -2.92 -4.46 15.35
C GLU A 152 -3.54 -5.85 15.55
N GLN A 153 -4.68 -6.14 14.91
CA GLN A 153 -5.27 -7.49 14.95
C GLN A 153 -4.31 -8.53 14.37
N ILE A 154 -3.62 -8.21 13.28
CA ILE A 154 -2.67 -9.12 12.63
C ILE A 154 -1.45 -9.35 13.54
N PHE A 155 -0.84 -8.28 14.07
CA PHE A 155 0.29 -8.40 14.99
C PHE A 155 -0.09 -9.23 16.23
N LYS A 156 -1.24 -8.94 16.85
CA LYS A 156 -1.75 -9.69 18.00
C LYS A 156 -2.00 -11.17 17.67
N CYS A 157 -2.63 -11.46 16.52
CA CYS A 157 -2.87 -12.82 16.05
C CYS A 157 -1.57 -13.61 15.88
N LEU A 158 -0.49 -12.95 15.47
CA LEU A 158 0.84 -13.56 15.30
C LEU A 158 1.68 -13.57 16.59
N GLY A 159 1.12 -13.15 17.72
CA GLY A 159 1.83 -13.05 18.99
C GLY A 159 3.02 -12.10 18.91
N MET A 160 2.82 -10.92 18.35
CA MET A 160 3.83 -9.91 18.13
C MET A 160 3.36 -8.55 18.63
N GLU A 161 4.30 -7.74 19.10
CA GLU A 161 4.08 -6.30 19.22
C GLU A 161 3.94 -5.63 17.85
N VAL A 162 3.22 -4.51 17.82
CA VAL A 162 3.06 -3.71 16.60
C VAL A 162 4.41 -3.10 16.22
N VAL A 163 4.87 -3.38 15.01
CA VAL A 163 6.05 -2.72 14.45
C VAL A 163 5.60 -1.48 13.68
N GLU A 164 6.05 -0.32 14.14
CA GLU A 164 5.78 0.97 13.51
C GLU A 164 6.27 0.98 12.04
N PRO A 165 5.54 1.61 11.09
CA PRO A 165 5.91 1.62 9.67
C PRO A 165 7.37 2.02 9.38
N ARG A 166 7.89 3.02 10.11
CA ARG A 166 9.28 3.51 9.98
C ARG A 166 10.34 2.45 10.32
N ASP A 167 9.98 1.46 11.13
CA ASP A 167 10.88 0.41 11.64
C ASP A 167 10.79 -0.89 10.81
N ARG A 168 10.05 -0.86 9.68
CA ARG A 168 9.83 -2.02 8.78
C ARG A 168 10.84 -2.11 7.63
N GLU A 169 11.92 -1.34 7.66
CA GLU A 169 13.00 -1.44 6.68
C GLU A 169 14.04 -2.47 7.16
N ILE A 170 14.03 -3.64 6.53
CA ILE A 170 14.88 -4.77 6.93
C ILE A 170 16.09 -4.84 6.01
N LYS A 171 17.29 -4.93 6.59
CA LYS A 171 18.51 -5.15 5.82
C LYS A 171 18.62 -6.62 5.40
N PRO A 172 19.05 -6.92 4.15
CA PRO A 172 19.39 -8.28 3.74
C PRO A 172 20.40 -8.92 4.71
N ASN A 173 20.26 -10.21 4.98
CA ASN A 173 21.16 -11.01 5.84
C ASN A 173 21.19 -10.64 7.34
N ALA A 174 20.34 -9.73 7.81
CA ALA A 174 20.18 -9.52 9.24
C ALA A 174 19.47 -10.73 9.88
N LYS A 175 20.00 -11.24 10.99
CA LYS A 175 19.22 -12.11 11.89
C LYS A 175 18.12 -11.23 12.50
N TYR A 176 16.94 -11.23 11.89
CA TYR A 176 15.81 -10.46 12.40
C TYR A 176 14.93 -11.36 13.27
N SER A 177 14.88 -11.06 14.56
CA SER A 177 13.86 -11.56 15.48
C SER A 177 12.86 -10.43 15.69
N PHE A 178 11.57 -10.75 15.58
CA PHE A 178 10.54 -9.81 15.98
C PHE A 178 10.65 -9.51 17.49
N PRO A 179 10.38 -8.28 17.93
CA PRO A 179 10.16 -7.97 19.34
C PRO A 179 9.08 -8.90 19.89
N ARG A 180 9.26 -9.39 21.12
CA ARG A 180 8.29 -10.22 21.82
C ARG A 180 7.67 -9.45 22.95
#